data_AF-A0A850FFN1-F1
#
_entry.id   AF-A0A850FFN1-F1
#
_cell.length_a   1.000
_cell.length_b   1.000
_cell.length_c   1.000
_cell.angle_alpha   90.00
_cell.angle_beta   90.00
_cell.angle_gamma   90.00
#
_symmetry.space_group_name_H-M   'P 1'
#
loop_
_entity.id
_entity.type
_entity.pdbx_description
1 polymer ?
#
loop_
_entity_poly.entity_id
_entity_poly.type
_entity_poly.pdbx_seq_one_letter_code
_entity_poly.pdbx_strand_id
1 'polypeptide(L)'
;MSNKIVTYKGLNKDLTCRDFQFEIGKSYNHEGKVEACGSGFHACECPFDVFSYYPPAESRYAETISFGVTDRKENGDTKIASASITIKTELTLPEFIQRGIDWIWSKIDRSLEQQNMTGHRSAATNTGDCSAATNTGDYSAATNTGDCSAATNTGDCSAATNTG
;
A
#
# COMPACT_ATOMS: atom_id res chain seq x y z
N MET A 1 7.99 2.86 -23.95
CA MET A 1 7.32 3.93 -23.17
C MET A 1 8.04 4.03 -21.84
N SER A 2 8.48 5.23 -21.43
CA SER A 2 9.08 5.40 -20.10
C SER A 2 8.01 5.16 -19.04
N ASN A 3 8.23 4.20 -18.13
CA ASN A 3 7.29 3.93 -17.04
C ASN A 3 7.13 5.19 -16.19
N LYS A 4 5.87 5.62 -16.00
CA LYS A 4 5.48 6.71 -15.13
C LYS A 4 4.91 6.12 -13.85
N ILE A 5 5.43 6.57 -12.71
CA ILE A 5 5.07 6.09 -11.39
C ILE A 5 4.48 7.27 -10.62
N VAL A 6 3.28 7.10 -10.06
CA VAL A 6 2.74 8.08 -9.12
C VAL A 6 3.50 7.96 -7.82
N THR A 7 4.07 9.08 -7.38
CA THR A 7 4.87 9.17 -6.17
C THR A 7 4.47 10.39 -5.36
N TYR A 8 5.03 10.50 -4.17
CA TYR A 8 4.75 11.52 -3.19
C TYR A 8 6.05 12.08 -2.65
N LYS A 9 6.12 13.41 -2.55
CA LYS A 9 7.35 14.11 -2.16
C LYS A 9 7.08 15.09 -1.03
N GLY A 10 7.92 15.02 -0.01
CA GLY A 10 8.07 16.05 1.01
C GLY A 10 9.09 17.10 0.54
N LEU A 11 8.81 18.35 0.87
CA LEU A 11 9.62 19.52 0.55
C LEU A 11 9.71 20.42 1.78
N ASN A 12 10.77 21.22 1.86
CA ASN A 12 10.85 22.31 2.83
C ASN A 12 9.75 23.36 2.57
N LYS A 13 9.51 24.27 3.52
CA LYS A 13 8.46 25.31 3.41
C LYS A 13 8.61 26.20 2.18
N ASP A 14 9.84 26.41 1.73
CA ASP A 14 10.22 27.15 0.53
C ASP A 14 10.22 26.30 -0.77
N LEU A 15 9.68 25.08 -0.73
CA LEU A 15 9.66 24.11 -1.84
C LEU A 15 11.05 23.63 -2.29
N THR A 16 12.05 23.71 -1.41
CA THR A 16 13.36 23.09 -1.67
C THR A 16 13.42 21.64 -1.21
N CYS A 17 14.32 20.86 -1.81
CA CYS A 17 14.78 19.59 -1.27
C CYS A 17 16.30 19.53 -1.48
N ARG A 18 17.06 19.57 -0.38
CA ARG A 18 18.51 19.89 -0.41
C ARG A 18 18.73 21.20 -1.17
N ASP A 19 19.64 21.21 -2.14
CA ASP A 19 20.06 22.40 -2.87
C ASP A 19 19.24 22.65 -4.16
N PHE A 20 18.14 21.93 -4.35
CA PHE A 20 17.29 22.04 -5.54
C PHE A 20 15.94 22.69 -5.22
N GLN A 21 15.60 23.74 -5.98
CA GLN A 21 14.33 24.44 -5.90
C GLN A 21 13.28 23.80 -6.80
N PHE A 22 12.12 23.47 -6.25
CA PHE A 22 10.97 22.98 -7.00
C PHE A 22 9.87 24.04 -7.11
N GLU A 23 9.04 23.88 -8.13
CA GLU A 23 7.81 24.62 -8.36
C GLU A 23 6.68 23.64 -8.66
N ILE A 24 5.49 23.94 -8.15
CA ILE A 24 4.28 23.18 -8.44
C ILE A 24 3.93 23.31 -9.94
N GLY A 25 3.56 22.20 -10.56
CA GLY A 25 3.23 22.09 -11.98
C GLY A 25 4.43 21.90 -12.91
N LYS A 26 5.67 21.97 -12.42
CA LYS A 26 6.88 21.85 -13.25
C LYS A 26 7.43 20.44 -13.31
N SER A 27 8.20 20.19 -14.37
CA SER A 27 8.95 18.94 -14.56
C SER A 27 10.43 19.22 -14.62
N TYR A 28 11.22 18.30 -14.07
CA TYR A 28 12.66 18.43 -13.93
C TYR A 28 13.34 17.15 -14.40
N ASN A 29 14.55 17.30 -14.94
CA ASN A 29 15.41 16.21 -15.38
C ASN A 29 16.75 16.32 -14.65
N HIS A 30 17.25 15.17 -14.20
CA HIS A 30 18.56 15.01 -13.59
C HIS A 30 19.51 14.42 -14.62
N GLU A 31 20.66 15.08 -14.80
CA GLU A 31 21.75 14.56 -15.62
C GLU A 31 22.68 13.70 -14.78
N GLY A 32 23.00 12.49 -15.28
CA GLY A 32 23.94 11.57 -14.65
C GLY A 32 23.30 10.28 -14.14
N LYS A 33 24.05 9.54 -13.33
CA LYS A 33 23.62 8.26 -12.76
C LYS A 33 22.49 8.51 -11.77
N VAL A 34 21.42 7.72 -11.84
CA VAL A 34 20.35 7.68 -10.83
C VAL A 34 20.67 6.59 -9.82
N GLU A 35 20.68 6.93 -8.54
CA GLU A 35 21.03 5.99 -7.45
C GLU A 35 20.19 6.27 -6.20
N ALA A 36 19.56 5.24 -5.66
CA ALA A 36 18.77 5.32 -4.45
C ALA A 36 19.62 5.86 -3.29
N CYS A 37 19.17 6.95 -2.67
CA CYS A 37 19.89 7.71 -1.64
C CYS A 37 21.16 8.47 -2.12
N GLY A 38 21.64 8.24 -3.34
CA GLY A 38 22.82 8.91 -3.91
C GLY A 38 22.45 10.13 -4.75
N SER A 39 21.72 9.92 -5.85
CA SER A 39 21.51 10.91 -6.91
C SER A 39 20.15 10.72 -7.61
N GLY A 40 19.75 11.70 -8.42
CA GLY A 40 18.40 11.78 -8.99
C GLY A 40 17.39 12.43 -8.05
N PHE A 41 16.13 12.40 -8.45
CA PHE A 41 15.03 12.94 -7.67
C PHE A 41 14.39 11.87 -6.80
N HIS A 42 14.40 12.08 -5.48
CA HIS A 42 13.78 11.15 -4.54
C HIS A 42 12.33 11.51 -4.23
N ALA A 43 11.47 10.48 -4.23
CA ALA A 43 10.07 10.50 -3.83
C ALA A 43 9.66 9.09 -3.33
N CYS A 44 8.51 8.95 -2.68
CA CYS A 44 8.01 7.66 -2.18
C CYS A 44 6.74 7.24 -2.91
N GLU A 45 6.51 5.95 -3.14
CA GLU A 45 5.22 5.48 -3.68
C GLU A 45 4.12 5.48 -2.61
N CYS A 46 4.47 5.13 -1.36
CA CYS A 46 3.61 5.27 -0.20
C CYS A 46 3.75 6.69 0.38
N PRO A 47 2.66 7.47 0.51
CA PRO A 47 2.68 8.79 1.15
C PRO A 47 3.29 8.78 2.56
N PHE A 48 2.99 7.77 3.38
CA PHE A 48 3.40 7.76 4.78
C PHE A 48 4.90 7.55 4.98
N ASP A 49 5.60 6.92 4.03
CA ASP A 49 7.06 6.80 4.08
C ASP A 49 7.75 8.17 3.97
N VAL A 50 7.08 9.16 3.37
CA VAL A 50 7.60 10.53 3.28
C VAL A 50 7.80 11.15 4.66
N PHE A 51 6.97 10.79 5.66
CA PHE A 51 7.08 11.34 7.01
C PHE A 51 8.38 10.95 7.72
N SER A 52 9.04 9.86 7.32
CA SER A 52 10.36 9.47 7.80
C SER A 52 11.47 10.45 7.38
N TYR A 53 11.22 11.26 6.35
CA TYR A 53 12.19 12.22 5.80
C TYR A 53 11.76 13.68 6.00
N TYR A 54 10.45 13.93 6.02
CA TYR A 54 9.85 15.27 6.06
C TYR A 54 8.72 15.29 7.09
N PRO A 55 8.97 15.81 8.31
CA PRO A 55 7.98 15.81 9.38
C PRO A 55 6.78 16.74 9.05
N PRO A 56 5.53 16.33 9.37
CA PRO A 56 4.30 17.07 9.05
C PRO A 56 4.23 18.51 9.57
N ALA A 57 4.88 18.81 10.68
CA ALA A 57 4.86 20.14 11.28
C ALA A 57 5.67 21.17 10.48
N GLU A 58 6.69 20.73 9.73
CA GLU A 58 7.70 21.62 9.14
C GLU A 58 7.80 21.49 7.62
N SER A 59 6.98 20.66 7.00
CA SER A 59 7.13 20.28 5.60
C SER A 59 5.88 20.55 4.76
N ARG A 60 6.08 20.66 3.45
CA ARG A 60 5.03 20.70 2.43
C ARG A 60 5.03 19.40 1.64
N TYR A 61 3.89 19.03 1.09
CA TYR A 61 3.72 17.74 0.42
C TYR A 61 3.15 17.90 -0.98
N ALA A 62 3.62 17.08 -1.90
CA ALA A 62 3.14 17.09 -3.28
C ALA A 62 2.91 15.68 -3.82
N GLU A 63 1.87 15.53 -4.64
CA GLU A 63 1.76 14.42 -5.58
C GLU A 63 2.70 14.67 -6.76
N THR A 64 3.44 13.65 -7.15
CA THR A 64 4.43 13.73 -8.21
C THR A 64 4.30 12.58 -9.19
N ILE A 65 4.86 12.75 -10.39
CA ILE A 65 5.08 11.65 -11.33
C ILE A 65 6.58 11.48 -11.49
N SER A 66 7.10 10.33 -11.08
CA SER A 66 8.49 9.94 -11.28
C SER A 66 8.59 9.10 -12.55
N PHE A 67 9.57 9.38 -13.41
CA PHE A 67 9.75 8.69 -14.69
C PHE A 67 11.19 8.74 -15.18
N GLY A 68 11.47 7.99 -16.25
CA GLY A 68 12.82 7.79 -16.77
C GLY A 68 13.51 6.61 -16.10
N VAL A 69 14.83 6.65 -15.99
CA VAL A 69 15.59 5.66 -15.20
C VAL A 69 15.20 5.81 -13.73
N THR A 70 14.98 4.70 -13.05
CA THR A 70 14.62 4.66 -11.63
C THR A 70 15.46 3.63 -10.88
N ASP A 71 15.75 3.91 -9.61
CA ASP A 71 16.47 3.01 -8.72
C ASP A 71 15.80 2.92 -7.34
N ARG A 72 15.95 1.76 -6.68
CA ARG A 72 15.31 1.43 -5.39
C ARG A 72 16.28 0.68 -4.48
N LYS A 73 16.11 0.83 -3.17
CA LYS A 73 16.75 -0.09 -2.22
C LYS A 73 15.92 -1.36 -2.09
N GLU A 74 16.58 -2.52 -2.23
CA GLU A 74 15.93 -3.85 -2.15
C GLU A 74 15.22 -4.10 -0.81
N ASN A 75 15.82 -3.65 0.30
CA ASN A 75 15.27 -3.79 1.66
C ASN A 75 14.93 -2.42 2.27
N GLY A 76 14.51 -1.47 1.43
CA GLY A 76 14.12 -0.12 1.84
C GLY A 76 12.62 0.05 2.03
N ASP A 77 12.23 1.26 2.39
CA ASP A 77 10.87 1.74 2.25
C ASP A 77 10.51 1.96 0.77
N THR A 78 9.33 2.51 0.47
CA THR A 78 8.89 2.74 -0.91
C THR A 78 9.58 3.91 -1.61
N LYS A 79 10.67 4.44 -1.04
CA LYS A 79 11.45 5.52 -1.64
C LYS A 79 12.15 5.04 -2.91
N ILE A 80 12.01 5.85 -3.95
CA ILE A 80 12.67 5.65 -5.24
C ILE A 80 13.53 6.87 -5.57
N ALA A 81 14.55 6.68 -6.39
CA ALA A 81 15.23 7.74 -7.13
C ALA A 81 14.78 7.69 -8.59
N SER A 82 14.55 8.84 -9.23
CA SER A 82 14.23 8.92 -10.66
C SER A 82 15.08 9.95 -11.40
N ALA A 83 15.27 9.72 -12.71
CA ALA A 83 15.91 10.67 -13.61
C ALA A 83 15.04 11.92 -13.81
N SER A 84 13.72 11.74 -13.85
CA SER A 84 12.78 12.84 -14.07
C SER A 84 11.66 12.81 -13.05
N ILE A 85 11.18 13.99 -12.69
CA ILE A 85 10.04 14.17 -11.78
C ILE A 85 9.18 15.35 -12.23
N THR A 86 7.87 15.16 -12.20
CA THR A 86 6.89 16.25 -12.31
C THR A 86 6.27 16.48 -10.93
N ILE A 87 6.33 17.71 -10.43
CA ILE A 87 5.61 18.11 -9.21
C ILE A 87 4.19 18.49 -9.63
N LYS A 88 3.20 17.61 -9.49
CA LYS A 88 1.88 17.84 -10.09
C LYS A 88 1.10 18.92 -9.37
N THR A 89 0.88 18.70 -8.07
CA THR A 89 0.09 19.56 -7.21
C THR A 89 0.63 19.47 -5.80
N GLU A 90 0.52 20.56 -5.07
CA GLU A 90 0.62 20.52 -3.62
C GLU A 90 -0.63 19.86 -3.04
N LEU A 91 -0.45 19.16 -1.91
CA LEU A 91 -1.50 18.54 -1.12
C LEU A 91 -1.48 19.15 0.28
N THR A 92 -2.65 19.50 0.79
CA THR A 92 -2.83 19.78 2.22
C THR A 92 -2.55 18.51 3.03
N LEU A 93 -2.22 18.65 4.32
CA LEU A 93 -1.98 17.49 5.17
C LEU A 93 -3.16 16.49 5.21
N PRO A 94 -4.44 16.92 5.30
CA PRO A 94 -5.58 16.00 5.20
C PRO A 94 -5.64 15.25 3.86
N GLU A 95 -5.43 15.93 2.73
CA GLU A 95 -5.41 15.28 1.41
C GLU A 95 -4.26 14.27 1.32
N PHE A 96 -3.08 14.62 1.83
CA PHE A 96 -1.92 13.75 1.84
C PHE A 96 -2.15 12.49 2.68
N ILE A 97 -2.79 12.64 3.84
CA ILE A 97 -3.21 11.51 4.69
C ILE A 97 -4.20 10.62 3.97
N GLN A 98 -5.19 11.22 3.28
CA GLN A 98 -6.16 10.45 2.50
C GLN A 98 -5.46 9.62 1.41
N ARG A 99 -4.44 10.16 0.73
CA ARG A 99 -3.65 9.38 -0.23
C ARG A 99 -2.92 8.21 0.39
N GLY A 100 -2.45 8.36 1.63
CA GLY A 100 -1.82 7.25 2.36
C GLY A 100 -2.83 6.14 2.65
N ILE A 101 -4.03 6.51 3.08
CA ILE A 101 -5.15 5.58 3.28
C ILE A 101 -5.51 4.87 1.97
N ASP A 102 -5.67 5.61 0.87
CA ASP A 102 -5.99 5.06 -0.45
C ASP A 102 -4.91 4.09 -0.95
N TRP A 103 -3.64 4.40 -0.70
CA TRP A 103 -2.52 3.52 -1.05
C TRP A 103 -2.61 2.20 -0.29
N ILE A 104 -2.86 2.23 1.03
CA ILE A 104 -3.05 1.01 1.84
C ILE A 104 -4.22 0.18 1.30
N TRP A 105 -5.36 0.82 1.01
CA TRP A 105 -6.53 0.15 0.42
C TRP A 105 -6.25 -0.48 -0.95
N SER A 106 -5.29 0.05 -1.70
CA SER A 106 -4.86 -0.51 -2.99
C SER A 106 -3.96 -1.75 -2.84
N LYS A 107 -3.32 -1.93 -1.67
CA LYS A 107 -2.45 -3.08 -1.37
C LYS A 107 -3.19 -4.23 -0.70
N ILE A 108 -4.38 -3.96 -0.14
CA ILE A 108 -5.22 -5.00 0.44
C ILE A 108 -5.73 -5.89 -0.69
N ASP A 109 -5.41 -7.18 -0.59
CA ASP A 109 -5.98 -8.20 -1.45
C ASP A 109 -7.46 -8.38 -1.14
N ARG A 110 -8.31 -7.90 -2.05
CA ARG A 110 -9.76 -8.00 -1.94
C ARG A 110 -10.31 -9.35 -2.41
N SER A 111 -9.45 -10.26 -2.89
CA SER A 111 -9.84 -11.63 -3.19
C SER A 111 -10.01 -12.49 -1.93
N LEU A 112 -9.42 -12.06 -0.80
CA LEU A 112 -9.75 -12.52 0.55
C LEU A 112 -11.05 -11.89 1.05
N GLU A 113 -12.07 -11.84 0.19
CA GLU A 113 -13.41 -11.51 0.61
C GLU A 113 -13.79 -12.53 1.68
N GLN A 114 -14.12 -12.07 2.89
CA GLN A 114 -14.72 -12.91 3.91
C GLN A 114 -15.96 -13.54 3.27
N GLN A 115 -15.83 -14.81 2.84
CA GLN A 115 -16.94 -15.56 2.28
C GLN A 115 -17.94 -15.80 3.40
N ASN A 116 -18.85 -14.84 3.58
CA ASN A 116 -19.91 -14.91 4.56
C ASN A 116 -20.99 -15.84 3.98
N MET A 117 -20.76 -17.14 4.10
CA MET A 117 -21.66 -18.18 3.63
C MET A 117 -22.86 -18.30 4.58
N THR A 118 -23.85 -17.42 4.44
CA THR A 118 -25.11 -17.49 5.22
C THR A 118 -26.21 -18.20 4.44
N GLY A 119 -26.83 -19.24 5.02
CA GLY A 119 -28.00 -19.92 4.42
C GLY A 119 -28.12 -21.40 4.77
N HIS A 120 -29.25 -22.02 4.43
CA HIS A 120 -29.44 -23.46 4.56
C HIS A 120 -28.58 -24.22 3.53
N ARG A 121 -27.97 -25.34 3.95
CA ARG A 121 -27.11 -26.18 3.09
C ARG A 121 -25.88 -25.47 2.52
N SER A 122 -25.32 -24.50 3.26
CA SER A 122 -24.05 -23.84 2.93
C SER A 122 -22.85 -24.66 3.40
N ALA A 123 -21.68 -24.42 2.80
CA ALA A 123 -20.40 -24.97 3.25
C ALA A 123 -19.34 -23.86 3.29
N ALA A 124 -18.58 -23.79 4.39
CA ALA A 124 -17.40 -22.93 4.51
C ALA A 124 -16.16 -23.82 4.63
N THR A 125 -15.20 -23.66 3.71
CA THR A 125 -13.96 -24.44 3.71
C THR A 125 -12.76 -23.50 3.72
N ASN A 126 -11.86 -23.66 4.69
CA ASN A 126 -10.60 -22.91 4.74
C ASN A 126 -9.40 -23.86 4.81
N THR A 127 -8.25 -23.43 4.31
CA THR A 127 -7.00 -24.21 4.33
C THR A 127 -5.82 -23.27 4.53
N GLY A 128 -4.99 -23.56 5.51
CA GLY A 128 -3.81 -22.77 5.88
C GLY A 128 -3.61 -22.68 7.38
N ASP A 129 -2.39 -22.40 7.80
CA ASP A 129 -2.03 -22.26 9.22
C ASP A 129 -2.62 -20.97 9.81
N CYS A 130 -2.99 -21.01 11.09
CA CYS A 130 -3.61 -19.91 11.82
C CYS A 130 -4.91 -19.37 11.18
N SER A 131 -5.67 -20.24 10.49
CA SER A 131 -6.89 -19.87 9.77
C SER A 131 -8.17 -20.20 10.56
N ALA A 132 -9.30 -19.61 10.17
CA ALA A 132 -10.62 -19.92 10.74
C ALA A 132 -11.67 -20.17 9.64
N ALA A 133 -12.48 -21.23 9.79
CA ALA A 133 -13.69 -21.45 8.98
C ALA A 133 -14.93 -21.32 9.87
N THR A 134 -15.82 -20.39 9.57
CA THR A 134 -17.07 -20.20 10.33
C THR A 134 -18.27 -20.29 9.38
N ASN A 135 -19.28 -21.07 9.76
CA ASN A 135 -20.55 -21.16 9.03
C ASN A 135 -21.74 -20.98 9.98
N THR A 136 -22.85 -20.44 9.47
CA THR A 136 -24.10 -20.29 10.22
C THR A 136 -25.29 -20.62 9.33
N GLY A 137 -26.06 -21.64 9.72
CA GLY A 137 -27.25 -22.13 9.01
C GLY A 137 -27.49 -23.62 9.27
N ASP A 138 -28.73 -24.08 9.07
CA ASP A 138 -29.09 -25.50 9.29
C ASP A 138 -28.70 -26.36 8.08
N TYR A 139 -28.35 -27.61 8.35
CA TYR A 139 -27.85 -28.59 7.36
C TYR A 139 -26.56 -28.14 6.67
N SER A 140 -25.67 -27.46 7.39
CA SER A 140 -24.48 -26.83 6.83
C SER A 140 -23.18 -27.51 7.27
N ALA A 141 -22.06 -27.20 6.61
CA ALA A 141 -20.73 -27.72 6.96
C ALA A 141 -19.70 -26.60 7.13
N ALA A 142 -18.80 -26.71 8.11
CA ALA A 142 -17.60 -25.88 8.21
C ALA A 142 -16.36 -26.79 8.31
N THR A 143 -15.42 -26.67 7.37
CA THR A 143 -14.21 -27.49 7.34
C THR A 143 -12.99 -26.58 7.34
N ASN A 144 -12.06 -26.79 8.27
CA ASN A 144 -10.77 -26.12 8.25
C ASN A 144 -9.61 -27.12 8.29
N THR A 145 -8.51 -26.79 7.62
CA THR A 145 -7.29 -27.62 7.58
C THR A 145 -6.04 -26.76 7.73
N GLY A 146 -5.19 -27.02 8.73
CA GLY A 146 -3.91 -26.34 8.97
C GLY A 146 -3.53 -26.24 10.45
N ASP A 147 -2.27 -25.94 10.74
CA ASP A 147 -1.77 -25.85 12.11
C ASP A 147 -2.32 -24.60 12.83
N CYS A 148 -2.64 -24.73 14.12
CA CYS A 148 -3.19 -23.64 14.95
C CYS A 148 -4.48 -23.01 14.39
N SER A 149 -5.32 -23.79 13.71
CA SER A 149 -6.53 -23.33 13.04
C SER A 149 -7.81 -23.64 13.85
N ALA A 150 -8.96 -23.07 13.44
CA ALA A 150 -10.26 -23.33 14.07
C ALA A 150 -11.40 -23.50 13.05
N ALA A 151 -12.37 -24.37 13.34
CA ALA A 151 -13.62 -24.51 12.58
C ALA A 151 -14.82 -24.39 13.51
N THR A 152 -15.80 -23.55 13.16
CA THR A 152 -17.05 -23.36 13.91
C THR A 152 -18.25 -23.42 12.98
N ASN A 153 -19.28 -24.17 13.37
CA ASN A 153 -20.55 -24.18 12.66
C ASN A 153 -21.72 -24.05 13.64
N THR A 154 -22.66 -23.16 13.35
CA THR A 154 -23.85 -22.90 14.19
C THR A 154 -25.12 -23.12 13.37
N GLY A 155 -25.96 -24.08 13.78
CA GLY A 155 -27.24 -24.40 13.13
C GLY A 155 -27.66 -25.85 13.40
N ASP A 156 -28.93 -26.17 13.16
CA ASP A 156 -29.48 -27.51 13.36
C ASP A 156 -28.97 -28.48 12.27
N CYS A 157 -28.67 -29.72 12.66
CA CYS A 157 -28.19 -30.77 11.75
C CYS A 157 -26.91 -30.40 10.97
N SER A 158 -26.02 -29.62 11.60
CA SER A 158 -24.80 -29.10 10.99
C SER A 158 -23.53 -29.81 11.48
N ALA A 159 -22.45 -29.74 10.70
CA ALA A 159 -21.16 -30.37 11.02
C ALA A 159 -20.01 -29.36 10.97
N ALA A 160 -19.04 -29.52 11.87
CA ALA A 160 -17.79 -28.76 11.87
C ALA A 160 -16.60 -29.73 12.02
N THR A 161 -15.59 -29.57 11.16
CA THR A 161 -14.36 -30.38 11.18
C THR A 161 -13.14 -29.48 11.11
N ASN A 162 -12.21 -29.65 12.05
CA ASN A 162 -10.91 -29.00 12.00
C ASN A 162 -9.80 -30.06 11.97
N THR A 163 -8.93 -29.99 10.98
CA THR A 163 -7.81 -30.91 10.81
C THR A 163 -6.50 -30.12 10.93
N GLY A 164 -5.72 -30.38 11.97
CA GLY A 164 -4.34 -29.90 12.09
C GLY A 164 -3.41 -30.77 11.28
#